data_AF-A0A833GAU4-F1
#
_entry.id   AF-A0A833GAU4-F1
#
_cell.length_a   1.000
_cell.length_b   1.000
_cell.length_c   1.000
_cell.angle_alpha   90.00
_cell.angle_beta   90.00
_cell.angle_gamma   90.00
#
_symmetry.space_group_name_H-M   'P 1'
#
loop_
_entity.id
_entity.type
_entity.pdbx_description
1 polymer ?
#
loop_
_entity_poly.entity_id
_entity_poly.type
_entity_poly.pdbx_seq_one_letter_code
_entity_poly.pdbx_strand_id
1 'polypeptide(L)'
;MSSDTPVPLDHHRGMAAQKATELRRLRAEVEADEQMLRQRHNELQARLVASPAENWFAASEKARYLINLLAGTPQARDPRWKSLIAALFDDFDRLSADPGEGTDRAPPPEAS
;
A
#
# COMPACT_ATOMS: atom_id res chain seq x y z
N MET A 1 9.38 54.03 -42.45
CA MET A 1 8.25 53.09 -42.61
C MET A 1 8.32 52.13 -41.44
N SER A 2 7.59 52.40 -40.36
CA SER A 2 7.53 51.50 -39.19
C SER A 2 6.23 50.73 -39.23
N SER A 3 6.29 49.48 -39.67
CA SER A 3 5.21 48.52 -39.52
C SER A 3 5.34 47.85 -38.16
N ASP A 4 4.90 48.56 -37.11
CA ASP A 4 4.73 48.01 -35.77
C ASP A 4 3.29 47.49 -35.69
N THR A 5 3.11 46.21 -36.00
CA THR A 5 1.78 45.58 -35.96
C THR A 5 1.54 45.16 -34.51
N PRO A 6 0.48 45.66 -33.83
CA PRO A 6 0.30 45.38 -32.41
C PRO A 6 0.02 43.89 -32.20
N VAL A 7 0.96 43.21 -31.53
CA VAL A 7 0.80 41.82 -31.10
C VAL A 7 -0.32 41.76 -30.06
N PRO A 8 -1.29 40.83 -30.16
CA PRO A 8 -2.44 40.78 -29.26
C PRO A 8 -2.06 40.17 -27.90
N LEU A 9 -1.29 40.90 -27.10
CA LEU A 9 -0.76 40.49 -25.80
C LEU A 9 -1.88 40.16 -24.79
N ASP A 10 -3.01 40.84 -24.86
CA ASP A 10 -4.13 40.63 -23.94
C ASP A 10 -4.86 39.31 -24.18
N HIS A 11 -4.94 38.86 -25.44
CA HIS A 11 -5.48 37.54 -25.76
C HIS A 11 -4.59 36.42 -25.20
N HIS A 12 -3.27 36.54 -25.37
CA HIS A 12 -2.31 35.59 -24.80
C HIS A 12 -2.35 35.56 -23.28
N ARG A 13 -2.51 36.71 -22.61
CA ARG A 13 -2.67 36.82 -21.15
C ARG A 13 -3.96 36.16 -20.66
N GLY A 14 -5.08 36.36 -21.36
CA GLY A 14 -6.36 35.70 -21.05
C GLY A 14 -6.28 34.18 -21.15
N MET A 15 -5.66 33.66 -22.21
CA MET A 15 -5.46 32.22 -22.39
C MET A 15 -4.51 31.62 -21.34
N ALA A 16 -3.46 32.36 -20.94
CA ALA A 16 -2.56 31.94 -19.87
C ALA A 16 -3.28 31.87 -18.51
N ALA A 17 -4.12 32.87 -18.19
CA ALA A 17 -4.91 32.89 -16.96
C ALA A 17 -5.94 31.75 -16.92
N GLN A 18 -6.58 31.44 -18.04
CA GLN A 18 -7.50 30.31 -18.16
C GLN A 18 -6.78 28.98 -17.92
N LYS A 19 -5.67 28.72 -18.62
CA LYS A 19 -4.87 27.49 -18.44
C LYS A 19 -4.36 27.34 -17.01
N ALA A 20 -3.91 28.42 -16.38
CA ALA A 20 -3.47 28.40 -14.99
C ALA A 20 -4.61 28.05 -14.02
N THR A 21 -5.86 28.38 -14.37
CA THR A 21 -7.05 28.05 -13.57
C THR A 21 -7.46 26.60 -13.79
N GLU A 22 -7.46 26.12 -15.04
CA GLU A 22 -7.72 24.71 -15.38
C GLU A 22 -6.72 23.78 -14.69
N LEU A 23 -5.44 24.12 -14.69
CA LEU A 23 -4.40 23.37 -13.98
C LEU A 23 -4.62 23.31 -12.46
N ARG A 24 -5.03 24.42 -11.84
CA ARG A 24 -5.37 24.45 -10.41
C ARG A 24 -6.58 23.57 -10.11
N ARG A 25 -7.59 23.57 -10.98
CA ARG A 25 -8.78 22.72 -10.83
C ARG A 25 -8.43 21.24 -10.93
N LEU A 26 -7.64 20.85 -11.93
CA LEU A 26 -7.21 19.47 -12.11
C LEU A 26 -6.38 18.99 -10.90
N ARG A 27 -5.48 19.82 -10.37
CA ARG A 27 -4.74 19.48 -9.15
C ARG A 27 -5.65 19.29 -7.95
N ALA A 28 -6.63 20.18 -7.75
CA ALA A 28 -7.59 20.05 -6.66
C ALA A 28 -8.44 18.77 -6.79
N GLU A 29 -8.84 18.40 -8.01
CA GLU A 29 -9.55 17.14 -8.28
C GLU A 29 -8.66 15.92 -7.92
N VAL A 30 -7.40 15.91 -8.37
CA VAL A 30 -6.44 14.83 -8.04
C VAL A 30 -6.19 14.74 -6.52
N GLU A 31 -6.00 15.87 -5.84
CA GLU A 31 -5.79 15.91 -4.40
C GLU A 31 -7.01 15.37 -3.62
N ALA A 32 -8.23 15.68 -4.07
CA ALA A 32 -9.46 15.16 -3.48
C ALA A 32 -9.59 13.64 -3.69
N ASP A 33 -9.29 13.15 -4.88
CA ASP A 33 -9.29 11.72 -5.19
C ASP A 33 -8.25 10.97 -4.36
N GLU A 34 -7.05 11.51 -4.23
CA GLU A 34 -6.02 10.93 -3.37
C GLU A 34 -6.44 10.88 -1.89
N GLN A 35 -7.11 11.93 -1.38
CA GLN A 35 -7.62 11.95 0.00
C GLN A 35 -8.67 10.86 0.21
N MET A 36 -9.60 10.71 -0.74
CA MET A 36 -10.63 9.67 -0.71
C MET A 36 -10.01 8.27 -0.77
N LEU A 37 -8.99 8.06 -1.60
CA LEU A 37 -8.24 6.81 -1.66
C LEU A 37 -7.54 6.50 -0.34
N ARG A 38 -6.86 7.49 0.26
CA ARG A 38 -6.21 7.34 1.57
C ARG A 38 -7.22 6.97 2.66
N GLN A 39 -8.38 7.63 2.70
CA GLN A 39 -9.41 7.34 3.70
C GLN A 39 -9.93 5.90 3.58
N ARG A 40 -10.28 5.48 2.37
CA ARG A 40 -10.74 4.10 2.10
C ARG A 40 -9.67 3.06 2.48
N HIS A 41 -8.41 3.35 2.18
CA HIS A 41 -7.30 2.47 2.53
C HIS A 41 -7.16 2.33 4.05
N ASN A 42 -7.23 3.44 4.79
CA ASN A 42 -7.15 3.45 6.25
C ASN A 42 -8.32 2.67 6.89
N GLU A 43 -9.54 2.81 6.35
CA GLU A 43 -10.70 2.06 6.82
C GLU A 43 -10.54 0.54 6.62
N LEU A 44 -10.01 0.12 5.48
CA LEU A 44 -9.73 -1.29 5.20
C LEU A 44 -8.66 -1.85 6.15
N GLN A 45 -7.58 -1.10 6.36
CA GLN A 45 -6.52 -1.47 7.30
C GLN A 45 -7.05 -1.57 8.74
N ALA A 46 -7.87 -0.61 9.17
CA ALA A 46 -8.48 -0.63 10.50
C ALA A 46 -9.32 -1.90 10.70
N ARG A 47 -10.11 -2.31 9.69
CA ARG A 47 -10.89 -3.55 9.74
C ARG A 47 -10.01 -4.81 9.74
N LEU A 48 -8.92 -4.82 8.98
CA LEU A 48 -7.96 -5.94 8.94
C LEU A 48 -7.33 -6.20 10.31
N VAL A 49 -7.03 -5.14 11.07
CA VAL A 49 -6.41 -5.21 12.40
C VAL A 49 -7.44 -5.34 13.53
N ALA A 50 -8.70 -4.91 13.32
CA ALA A 50 -9.74 -4.91 14.35
C ALA A 50 -10.10 -6.30 14.88
N SER A 51 -9.98 -7.34 14.03
CA SER A 51 -10.13 -8.73 14.50
C SER A 51 -8.76 -9.33 14.77
N PRO A 52 -8.51 -9.95 15.93
CA PRO A 52 -7.34 -10.80 16.15
C PRO A 52 -7.23 -11.89 15.07
N ALA A 53 -6.02 -12.40 14.82
CA ALA A 53 -5.88 -13.60 14.01
C ALA A 53 -6.28 -14.84 14.83
N GLU A 54 -7.12 -15.71 14.26
CA GLU A 54 -7.61 -16.91 14.94
C GLU A 54 -6.62 -18.08 14.90
N ASN A 55 -5.68 -18.06 13.97
CA ASN A 55 -4.66 -19.08 13.79
C ASN A 55 -3.41 -18.49 13.11
N TRP A 56 -2.35 -19.29 13.03
CA TRP A 56 -1.08 -18.88 12.40
C TRP A 56 -1.27 -18.42 10.95
N PHE A 57 -2.05 -19.16 10.16
CA PHE A 57 -2.32 -18.82 8.76
C PHE A 57 -2.97 -17.43 8.62
N ALA A 58 -3.98 -17.12 9.45
CA ALA A 58 -4.63 -15.81 9.47
C ALA A 58 -3.67 -14.69 9.92
N ALA A 59 -2.72 -14.99 10.81
CA ALA A 59 -1.73 -14.03 11.28
C ALA A 59 -0.66 -13.75 10.21
N SER A 60 -0.15 -14.79 9.55
CA SER A 60 0.87 -14.67 8.50
C SER A 60 0.33 -13.94 7.28
N GLU A 61 -0.93 -14.17 6.89
CA GLU A 61 -1.56 -13.43 5.79
C GLU A 61 -1.72 -11.92 6.09
N LYS A 62 -2.13 -11.57 7.33
CA LYS A 62 -2.17 -10.16 7.76
C LYS A 62 -0.78 -9.52 7.75
N ALA A 63 0.24 -10.25 8.21
CA ALA A 63 1.62 -9.79 8.16
C ALA A 63 2.11 -9.62 6.72
N ARG A 64 1.84 -10.58 5.83
CA ARG A 64 2.20 -10.54 4.40
C ARG A 64 1.60 -9.33 3.72
N TYR A 65 0.34 -9.00 4.02
CA TYR A 65 -0.31 -7.78 3.53
C TYR A 65 0.43 -6.51 3.98
N LEU A 66 0.70 -6.35 5.28
CA LEU A 66 1.37 -5.16 5.82
C LEU A 66 2.80 -5.01 5.29
N ILE A 67 3.53 -6.12 5.18
CA ILE A 67 4.91 -6.13 4.66
C ILE A 67 4.92 -5.74 3.18
N ASN A 68 4.00 -6.25 2.35
CA ASN A 68 3.91 -5.85 0.94
C ASN A 68 3.58 -4.36 0.78
N LEU A 69 2.74 -3.80 1.65
CA LEU A 69 2.47 -2.37 1.67
C LEU A 69 3.74 -1.56 1.98
N LEU A 70 4.48 -1.97 3.01
CA LEU A 70 5.74 -1.33 3.40
C LEU A 70 6.83 -1.50 2.33
N ALA A 71 6.84 -2.64 1.63
CA ALA A 71 7.77 -2.92 0.54
C ALA A 71 7.63 -1.94 -0.64
N GLY A 72 6.45 -1.33 -0.80
CA GLY A 72 6.21 -0.28 -1.80
C GLY A 72 6.82 1.08 -1.48
N THR A 73 7.31 1.29 -0.26
CA THR A 73 7.88 2.58 0.18
C THR A 73 9.29 2.81 -0.38
N PRO A 74 9.74 4.07 -0.54
CA PRO A 74 11.10 4.38 -0.97
C PRO A 74 12.18 3.72 -0.10
N GLN A 75 11.94 3.60 1.21
CA GLN A 75 12.85 3.00 2.18
C GLN A 75 13.08 1.50 1.91
N ALA A 76 12.05 0.79 1.45
CA ALA A 76 12.14 -0.63 1.13
C ALA A 76 12.76 -0.93 -0.25
N ARG A 77 13.21 0.10 -0.99
CA ARG A 77 13.93 -0.09 -2.26
C ARG A 77 15.36 -0.59 -2.08
N ASP A 78 15.93 -0.45 -0.89
CA ASP A 78 17.24 -0.97 -0.51
C ASP A 78 17.31 -2.50 -0.75
N PRO A 79 18.33 -3.01 -1.47
CA PRO A 79 18.52 -4.45 -1.67
C PRO A 79 18.53 -5.27 -0.37
N ARG A 80 19.06 -4.71 0.73
CA ARG A 80 19.07 -5.37 2.04
C ARG A 80 17.64 -5.61 2.55
N TRP A 81 16.77 -4.60 2.46
CA TRP A 81 15.38 -4.72 2.89
C TRP A 81 14.62 -5.75 2.04
N LYS A 82 14.86 -5.79 0.72
CA LYS A 82 14.27 -6.79 -0.17
C LYS A 82 14.66 -8.22 0.21
N SER A 83 15.95 -8.45 0.52
CA SER A 83 16.43 -9.77 0.93
C SER A 83 15.80 -10.22 2.26
N LEU A 84 15.64 -9.31 3.22
CA LEU A 84 15.01 -9.63 4.51
C LEU A 84 13.52 -9.95 4.35
N ILE A 85 12.81 -9.19 3.52
CA ILE A 85 11.39 -9.42 3.23
C ILE A 85 11.17 -10.77 2.55
N ALA A 86 12.04 -11.12 1.58
CA ALA A 86 11.97 -12.41 0.90
C ALA A 86 12.17 -13.59 1.88
N ALA A 87 13.23 -13.55 2.70
CA ALA A 87 13.50 -14.59 3.69
C ALA A 87 12.34 -14.75 4.70
N LEU A 88 11.71 -13.64 5.10
CA LEU A 88 10.56 -13.68 6.00
C LEU A 88 9.32 -14.33 5.36
N PHE A 89 9.10 -14.13 4.05
CA PHE A 89 8.02 -14.81 3.34
C PHE A 89 8.29 -16.32 3.18
N ASP A 90 9.55 -16.71 2.94
CA ASP A 90 9.93 -18.12 2.92
C ASP A 90 9.67 -18.80 4.28
N ASP A 91 9.93 -18.10 5.39
CA ASP A 91 9.60 -18.59 6.74
C ASP A 91 8.09 -18.74 6.96
N PHE A 92 7.27 -17.80 6.47
CA PHE A 92 5.80 -17.92 6.54
C PHE A 92 5.30 -19.13 5.76
N ASP A 93 5.82 -19.35 4.56
CA ASP A 93 5.43 -20.48 3.72
C ASP A 93 5.85 -21.80 4.39
N ARG A 94 7.07 -21.89 4.94
CA ARG A 94 7.55 -23.08 5.69
C ARG A 94 6.66 -23.39 6.90
N LEU A 95 6.37 -22.39 7.74
CA LEU A 95 5.59 -22.58 8.97
C LEU A 95 4.11 -22.81 8.70
N SER A 96 3.60 -22.42 7.53
CA SER A 96 2.22 -22.71 7.12
C SER A 96 2.06 -24.10 6.51
N ALA A 97 3.15 -24.67 5.99
CA ALA A 97 3.19 -26.03 5.44
C ALA A 97 3.45 -27.13 6.49
N ASP A 98 3.82 -26.74 7.71
CA ASP A 98 4.03 -27.64 8.84
C ASP A 98 2.77 -27.66 9.72
N PRO A 99 1.84 -28.61 9.52
CA PRO A 99 0.75 -28.82 10.46
C PRO A 99 1.40 -29.47 11.69
N GLY A 100 1.91 -28.63 12.59
CA GLY A 100 2.81 -29.08 13.64
C GLY A 100 2.40 -30.42 14.24
N GLU A 101 3.39 -31.29 14.45
CA GLU A 101 3.32 -32.49 15.30
C GLU A 101 2.70 -32.13 16.68
N GLY A 102 1.37 -32.04 16.69
CA GLY A 102 0.51 -31.72 17.80
C GLY A 102 -0.69 -32.67 17.86
N THR A 103 -0.62 -33.78 17.12
CA THR A 103 -1.51 -34.92 17.27
C THR A 103 -0.67 -36.18 17.46
N ASP A 104 -0.90 -36.80 18.61
CA ASP A 104 -0.53 -38.17 18.99
C ASP A 104 0.71 -38.35 19.88
N ARG A 105 0.50 -38.11 21.18
CA ARG A 105 0.89 -39.12 22.16
C ARG A 105 -0.19 -39.21 23.24
N ALA A 106 -1.23 -40.01 22.98
CA ALA A 106 -2.02 -40.55 24.07
C ALA A 106 -1.09 -41.40 24.96
N PRO A 107 -1.06 -41.23 26.29
CA PRO A 107 -0.33 -42.15 27.16
C PRO A 107 -0.95 -43.55 27.02
N PRO A 108 -0.13 -44.63 26.96
CA PRO A 108 -0.66 -45.99 26.91
C PRO A 108 -1.55 -46.24 28.13
N PRO A 109 -2.66 -46.99 28.00
CA PRO A 109 -3.49 -47.31 29.15
C PRO A 109 -2.65 -48.11 30.14
N GLU A 110 -2.49 -47.58 31.34
CA GLU A 110 -1.92 -48.32 32.47
C GLU A 110 -2.82 -49.51 32.74
N ALA A 111 -2.31 -50.70 32.48
CA ALA A 111 -2.90 -51.95 32.93
C ALA A 111 -2.56 -52.14 34.41
N SER A 112 -3.53 -51.95 35.30
CA SER A 112 -3.71 -52.68 36.56
C SER A 112 -5.09 -52.42 37.14
#